data_AF-A0A9P8N4J8-F1
#
_entry.id   AF-A0A9P8N4J8-F1
#
_cell.length_a   1.000
_cell.length_b   1.000
_cell.length_c   1.000
_cell.angle_alpha   90.00
_cell.angle_beta   90.00
_cell.angle_gamma   90.00
#
_symmetry.space_group_name_H-M   'P 1'
#
loop_
_entity.id
_entity.type
_entity.pdbx_description
1 polymer ?
#
loop_
_entity_poly.entity_id
_entity_poly.type
_entity_poly.pdbx_seq_one_letter_code
_entity_poly.pdbx_strand_id
1 'polypeptide(L)'
;MPPIVPGGKLDPSMTPLTLGVTRDLEPHYRKLRDEEEKLRDELRAKQEKLRKSLYVWDKLERDSRAWELRSDLSEKSMKNLAGEGMGGAAF
;
A
#
# COMPACT_ATOMS: atom_id res chain seq x y z
N MET A 1 -10.02 31.64 41.86
CA MET A 1 -9.20 32.05 40.71
C MET A 1 -7.87 31.30 40.80
N PRO A 2 -7.45 30.53 39.78
CA PRO A 2 -6.23 29.72 39.89
C PRO A 2 -4.98 30.60 40.01
N PRO A 3 -3.99 30.23 40.83
CA PRO A 3 -2.80 31.05 41.07
C PRO A 3 -1.92 31.08 39.81
N ILE A 4 -1.57 32.28 39.36
CA ILE A 4 -0.68 32.52 38.21
C ILE A 4 0.75 32.63 38.75
N VAL A 5 1.67 31.82 38.23
CA VAL A 5 3.10 31.85 38.57
C VAL A 5 3.75 33.09 37.93
N PRO A 6 4.76 33.75 38.55
CA PRO A 6 5.38 34.94 37.98
C PRO A 6 5.96 34.64 36.58
N GLY A 7 5.52 35.40 35.56
CA GLY A 7 5.90 35.21 34.16
C GLY A 7 4.74 34.86 33.21
N GLY A 8 3.49 34.84 33.69
CA GLY A 8 2.29 34.66 32.85
C GLY A 8 2.13 33.26 32.25
N LYS A 9 3.05 32.35 32.55
CA LYS A 9 2.95 30.94 32.21
C LYS A 9 2.17 30.25 33.32
N LEU A 10 1.06 29.59 32.95
CA LEU A 10 0.36 28.68 33.83
C LEU A 10 1.33 27.59 34.30
N ASP A 11 1.24 27.21 35.58
CA ASP A 11 1.99 26.10 36.14
C ASP A 11 1.82 24.86 35.23
N PRO A 12 2.91 24.20 34.77
CA PRO A 12 2.81 22.95 34.00
C PRO A 12 1.92 21.90 34.66
N SER A 13 1.77 21.92 35.99
CA SER A 13 0.86 21.06 36.74
C SER A 13 -0.63 21.30 36.43
N MET A 14 -0.97 22.44 35.82
CA MET A 14 -2.32 22.86 35.41
C MET A 14 -2.61 22.64 33.92
N THR A 15 -1.64 22.15 33.13
CA THR A 15 -1.87 21.74 31.74
C THR A 15 -3.04 20.76 31.54
N PRO A 16 -3.32 19.82 32.46
CA PRO A 16 -4.48 18.94 32.39
C PRO A 16 -5.80 19.74 32.47
N LEU A 17 -5.84 20.76 33.32
CA LEU A 17 -7.01 21.62 33.52
C LEU A 17 -7.32 22.49 32.29
N THR A 18 -6.29 22.97 31.58
CA THR A 18 -6.44 23.79 30.36
C THR A 18 -6.80 23.01 29.11
N LEU A 19 -6.40 21.74 29.01
CA LEU A 19 -6.71 20.87 27.87
C LEU A 19 -7.99 20.07 28.07
N GLY A 20 -8.67 20.20 29.22
CA GLY A 20 -9.87 19.44 29.57
C GLY A 20 -9.61 17.94 29.81
N VAL A 21 -8.35 17.55 29.99
CA VAL A 21 -7.92 16.17 30.21
C VAL A 21 -7.43 16.10 31.65
N THR A 22 -8.13 15.43 32.56
CA THR A 22 -7.64 15.28 33.94
C THR A 22 -6.27 14.59 33.94
N ARG A 23 -5.43 14.85 34.95
CA ARG A 23 -4.05 14.32 35.04
C ARG A 23 -3.98 12.79 34.93
N ASP A 24 -5.06 12.11 35.31
CA ASP A 24 -5.22 10.65 35.23
C ASP A 24 -5.45 10.15 33.79
N LEU A 25 -5.97 11.01 32.90
CA LEU A 25 -6.25 10.69 31.49
C LEU A 25 -5.08 10.98 30.55
N GLU A 26 -4.12 11.80 30.98
CA GLU A 26 -2.95 12.18 30.16
C GLU A 26 -2.14 10.98 29.63
N PRO A 27 -1.85 9.93 30.43
CA PRO A 27 -1.14 8.75 29.95
C PRO A 27 -1.91 7.97 28.88
N HIS A 28 -3.24 7.93 28.98
CA HIS A 28 -4.11 7.25 28.02
C HIS A 28 -4.08 7.96 26.66
N TYR A 29 -4.18 9.30 26.64
CA TYR A 29 -4.09 10.07 25.40
C TYR A 29 -2.71 10.02 24.74
N ARG A 30 -1.63 9.88 25.51
CA ARG A 30 -0.29 9.64 24.94
C ARG A 30 -0.24 8.29 24.24
N LYS A 31 -0.69 7.22 24.91
CA LYS A 31 -0.77 5.88 24.30
C LYS A 31 -1.61 5.88 23.03
N LEU A 32 -2.76 6.54 23.04
CA LEU A 32 -3.65 6.63 21.88
C LEU A 32 -2.96 7.33 20.68
N ARG A 33 -2.17 8.39 20.94
CA ARG A 33 -1.38 9.07 19.91
C ARG A 33 -0.26 8.20 19.36
N ASP A 34 0.45 7.48 20.23
CA ASP A 34 1.50 6.55 19.81
C ASP A 34 0.93 5.40 18.95
N GLU A 35 -0.25 4.89 19.31
CA GLU A 35 -0.98 3.89 18.55
C GLU A 35 -1.48 4.43 17.20
N GLU A 36 -2.01 5.66 17.18
CA GLU A 36 -2.40 6.33 15.95
C GLU A 36 -1.22 6.49 14.99
N GLU A 37 -0.05 6.92 15.49
CA GLU A 37 1.16 7.07 14.70
C GLU A 37 1.62 5.73 14.12
N LYS A 38 1.63 4.67 14.93
CA LYS A 38 1.93 3.30 14.45
C LYS A 38 0.98 2.85 13.35
N LEU A 39 -0.32 3.05 13.52
CA LEU A 39 -1.32 2.66 12.52
C LEU A 39 -1.14 3.43 11.20
N ARG A 40 -0.77 4.72 11.27
CA ARG A 40 -0.46 5.52 10.08
C ARG A 40 0.76 4.99 9.34
N ASP A 41 1.81 4.59 10.05
CA ASP A 41 3.02 4.03 9.44
C ASP A 41 2.78 2.64 8.84
N GLU A 42 2.03 1.79 9.53
CA GLU A 42 1.60 0.51 8.98
C GLU A 42 0.75 0.67 7.71
N LEU A 43 -0.16 1.65 7.71
CA LEU A 43 -0.97 1.95 6.53
C LEU A 43 -0.08 2.38 5.36
N ARG A 44 0.87 3.28 5.58
CA ARG A 44 1.83 3.71 4.55
C ARG A 44 2.63 2.53 4.00
N ALA A 45 3.14 1.66 4.87
CA ALA A 45 3.88 0.47 4.47
C ALA A 45 3.03 -0.49 3.63
N LYS A 46 1.77 -0.72 4.03
CA LYS A 46 0.81 -1.55 3.29
C LYS A 46 0.48 -0.96 1.92
N GLN A 47 0.25 0.35 1.85
CA GLN A 47 -0.01 1.04 0.59
C GLN A 47 1.18 0.97 -0.37
N GLU A 48 2.41 1.14 0.14
CA GLU A 48 3.62 1.04 -0.69
C GLU A 48 3.84 -0.39 -1.20
N LYS A 49 3.62 -1.39 -0.34
CA LYS A 49 3.65 -2.80 -0.75
C LYS A 49 2.63 -3.10 -1.84
N LEU A 50 1.39 -2.61 -1.68
CA LEU A 50 0.32 -2.78 -2.65
C LEU A 50 0.67 -2.14 -4.00
N ARG A 51 1.20 -0.91 -3.99
CA ARG A 51 1.64 -0.22 -5.21
C ARG A 51 2.69 -1.03 -5.97
N LYS A 52 3.69 -1.56 -5.27
CA LYS A 52 4.72 -2.41 -5.87
C LYS A 52 4.14 -3.72 -6.43
N SER A 53 3.24 -4.37 -5.71
CA SER A 53 2.62 -5.62 -6.19
C SER A 53 1.77 -5.40 -7.44
N LEU A 54 1.01 -4.30 -7.50
CA LEU A 54 0.20 -3.97 -8.69
C LEU A 54 1.09 -3.70 -9.90
N TYR A 55 2.20 -2.97 -9.73
CA TYR A 55 3.15 -2.75 -10.82
C TYR A 55 3.73 -4.07 -11.38
N VAL A 56 4.09 -5.00 -10.49
CA VAL A 56 4.58 -6.32 -10.89
C VAL A 56 3.47 -7.12 -11.58
N TRP A 57 2.24 -7.05 -11.07
CA TRP A 57 1.09 -7.72 -11.66
C TRP A 57 0.84 -7.26 -13.10
N ASP A 58 0.82 -5.95 -13.35
CA ASP A 58 0.64 -5.38 -14.70
C ASP A 58 1.72 -5.85 -15.68
N LYS A 59 2.97 -5.98 -15.19
CA LYS A 59 4.06 -6.53 -16.00
C LYS A 59 3.82 -7.99 -16.34
N LEU A 60 3.48 -8.81 -15.33
CA LEU A 60 3.22 -10.24 -15.52
C LEU A 60 2.02 -10.48 -16.44
N GLU A 61 0.98 -9.64 -16.38
CA GLU A 61 -0.16 -9.70 -17.29
C GLU A 61 0.26 -9.48 -18.75
N ARG A 62 1.12 -8.49 -19.00
CA ARG A 62 1.67 -8.24 -20.34
C ARG A 62 2.53 -9.40 -20.83
N ASP A 63 3.40 -9.92 -19.95
CA ASP A 63 4.26 -11.06 -20.28
C ASP A 63 3.41 -12.30 -20.59
N SER A 64 2.34 -12.56 -19.82
CA SER A 64 1.39 -13.64 -20.07
C SER A 64 0.74 -13.55 -21.45
N ARG A 65 0.24 -12.37 -21.84
CA ARG A 65 -0.35 -12.15 -23.18
C ARG A 65 0.66 -12.34 -24.30
N ALA A 66 1.92 -11.94 -24.09
CA ALA A 66 2.98 -12.16 -25.07
C ALA A 66 3.30 -13.65 -25.23
N TRP A 67 3.30 -14.41 -24.13
CA TRP A 67 3.49 -15.86 -24.18
C TRP A 67 2.34 -16.60 -24.83
N GLU A 68 1.10 -16.20 -24.55
CA GLU A 68 -0.10 -16.72 -25.22
C GLU A 68 0.00 -16.53 -26.73
N LEU A 69 0.27 -15.30 -27.21
CA LEU A 69 0.44 -15.03 -28.64
C LEU A 69 1.57 -15.86 -29.27
N ARG A 70 2.70 -16.03 -28.58
CA ARG A 70 3.82 -16.86 -29.06
C ARG A 70 3.42 -18.33 -29.17
N SER A 71 2.67 -18.83 -28.19
CA SER A 71 2.14 -20.20 -28.19
C SER A 71 1.19 -20.40 -29.37
N ASP A 72 0.24 -19.48 -29.57
CA ASP A 72 -0.71 -19.54 -30.69
C ASP A 72 -0.01 -19.54 -32.06
N LEU A 73 1.00 -18.68 -32.23
CA LEU A 73 1.78 -18.63 -33.48
C LEU A 73 2.60 -19.90 -33.70
N SER A 74 3.19 -20.44 -32.63
CA SER A 74 3.92 -21.70 -32.68
C SER A 74 3.00 -22.87 -33.04
N GLU A 75 1.82 -22.95 -32.43
CA GLU A 75 0.83 -23.99 -32.72
C GLU A 75 0.35 -23.91 -34.17
N LYS A 76 0.03 -22.71 -34.66
CA LYS A 76 -0.33 -22.49 -36.07
C LYS A 76 0.80 -22.90 -37.02
N SER A 77 2.05 -22.52 -36.70
CA SER A 77 3.21 -22.92 -37.50
C SER A 77 3.38 -24.44 -37.54
N MET A 78 3.21 -25.12 -36.42
CA MET A 78 3.30 -26.58 -36.33
C MET A 78 2.19 -27.26 -37.12
N LYS A 79 0.95 -26.78 -37.05
CA LYS A 79 -0.18 -27.29 -37.85
C LYS A 79 0.05 -27.12 -39.36
N ASN A 80 0.60 -25.97 -39.76
CA ASN A 80 0.97 -25.73 -41.15
C ASN A 80 2.09 -26.68 -41.61
N LEU A 81 3.13 -26.88 -40.80
CA LEU A 81 4.21 -27.85 -41.08
C LEU A 81 3.72 -29.29 -41.15
N ALA A 82 2.71 -29.64 -40.34
CA ALA A 82 2.07 -30.96 -40.34
C ALA A 82 1.11 -31.19 -41.52
N GLY A 83 0.93 -30.20 -42.40
CA GLY A 83 0.14 -30.34 -43.63
C GLY A 83 -1.37 -30.10 -43.47
N GLU A 84 -1.83 -29.60 -42.32
CA GLU A 84 -3.26 -29.30 -42.08
C GLU A 84 -3.69 -27.90 -42.57
N GLY A 85 -2.75 -27.09 -43.08
CA GLY A 85 -2.98 -25.76 -43.66
C GLY A 85 -3.26 -25.82 -45.17
N MET A 86 -4.55 -25.82 -45.53
CA MET A 86 -5.15 -25.67 -46.87
C MET A 86 -4.21 -25.36 -48.06
N GLY A 87 -4.08 -26.34 -48.97
CA GLY A 87 -3.78 -26.11 -50.41
C GLY A 87 -2.35 -26.42 -50.83
N GLY A 88 -2.20 -27.44 -51.69
CA GLY A 88 -0.91 -27.92 -52.16
C GLY A 88 -0.08 -26.90 -52.94
N ALA A 89 1.22 -26.94 -52.72
CA ALA A 89 2.29 -26.78 -53.70
C ALA A 89 3.61 -26.97 -52.93
N ALA A 90 4.00 -28.23 -52.75
CA ALA A 90 5.42 -28.53 -52.68
C ALA A 90 5.96 -28.32 -54.11
N PHE A 91 6.98 -27.47 -54.24
CA PHE A 91 7.94 -27.63 -55.33
C PHE A 91 8.86 -28.81 -54.99
#